data_AF-A0A4Q8UAE6-F1
#
_entry.id   AF-A0A4Q8UAE6-F1
#
_cell.length_a   1.000
_cell.length_b   1.000
_cell.length_c   1.000
_cell.angle_alpha   90.00
_cell.angle_beta   90.00
_cell.angle_gamma   90.00
#
_symmetry.space_group_name_H-M   'P 1'
#
loop_
_entity.id
_entity.type
_entity.pdbx_description
1 polymer ?
#
loop_
_entity_poly.entity_id
_entity_poly.type
_entity_poly.pdbx_seq_one_letter_code
_entity_poly.pdbx_strand_id
1 'polypeptide(L)'
;MKLSTFAIALTFSVVAAQASAKDVRLQPVNNNVETQACLTAATEGYGPALRYIRNSGFNAEEFSASVRCNGESLRTFAYMYRNNEVTENAKNVALVAKNEDAASQACVEALSIGQDAALAKYGLEGENIICNFKNISDFVRQYSAENVVVRTAAE
;
A
#
# COMPACT_ATOMS: atom_id res chain seq x y z
N MET A 1 -63.44 -36.36 -12.76
CA MET A 1 -62.16 -35.69 -13.09
C MET A 1 -61.60 -35.11 -11.79
N LYS A 2 -60.44 -35.56 -11.32
CA LYS A 2 -59.77 -34.99 -10.14
C LYS A 2 -58.65 -34.08 -10.65
N LEU A 3 -58.83 -32.76 -10.52
CA LEU A 3 -57.76 -31.79 -10.78
C LEU A 3 -56.78 -31.82 -9.60
N SER A 4 -55.54 -32.21 -9.88
CA SER A 4 -54.44 -32.17 -8.90
C SER A 4 -53.74 -30.82 -9.03
N THR A 5 -53.88 -29.97 -8.02
CA THR A 5 -53.23 -28.65 -7.94
C THR A 5 -51.79 -28.83 -7.47
N PHE A 6 -50.81 -28.65 -8.36
CA PHE A 6 -49.40 -28.56 -7.99
C PHE A 6 -49.08 -27.13 -7.55
N ALA A 7 -48.79 -26.94 -6.26
CA ALA A 7 -48.24 -25.69 -5.74
C ALA A 7 -46.72 -25.69 -5.92
N ILE A 8 -46.19 -24.80 -6.77
CA ILE A 8 -44.75 -24.60 -6.95
C ILE A 8 -44.31 -23.54 -5.93
N ALA A 9 -43.61 -23.97 -4.88
CA ALA A 9 -42.95 -23.07 -3.94
C ALA A 9 -41.63 -22.58 -4.55
N LEU A 10 -41.57 -21.31 -4.94
CA LEU A 10 -40.34 -20.65 -5.40
C LEU A 10 -39.50 -20.22 -4.18
N THR A 11 -38.48 -21.00 -3.85
CA THR A 11 -37.48 -20.60 -2.85
C THR A 11 -36.46 -19.67 -3.50
N PHE A 12 -36.52 -18.38 -3.17
CA PHE A 12 -35.48 -17.42 -3.53
C PHE A 12 -34.26 -17.62 -2.63
N SER A 13 -33.23 -18.28 -3.14
CA SER A 13 -31.92 -18.36 -2.49
C SER A 13 -31.19 -17.03 -2.69
N VAL A 14 -31.10 -16.22 -1.63
CA VAL A 14 -30.23 -15.03 -1.65
C VAL A 14 -28.78 -15.51 -1.55
N VAL A 15 -28.06 -15.48 -2.67
CA VAL A 15 -26.62 -15.74 -2.66
C VAL A 15 -25.96 -14.51 -2.03
N ALA A 16 -25.62 -14.60 -0.74
CA ALA A 16 -24.77 -13.61 -0.11
C ALA A 16 -23.40 -13.68 -0.78
N ALA A 17 -23.05 -12.67 -1.58
CA ALA A 17 -21.70 -12.51 -2.09
C ALA A 17 -20.76 -12.43 -0.89
N GLN A 18 -20.00 -13.49 -0.65
CA GLN A 18 -18.92 -13.46 0.32
C GLN A 18 -17.91 -12.46 -0.22
N ALA A 19 -17.85 -11.27 0.38
CA ALA A 19 -16.81 -10.30 0.08
C ALA A 19 -15.48 -10.96 0.49
N SER A 20 -14.72 -11.44 -0.50
CA SER A 20 -13.40 -12.01 -0.29
C SER A 20 -12.57 -11.01 0.52
N ALA A 21 -11.86 -11.50 1.53
CA ALA A 21 -10.86 -10.72 2.24
C ALA A 21 -9.93 -10.07 1.22
N LYS A 22 -9.74 -8.76 1.30
CA LYS A 22 -8.76 -8.06 0.46
C LYS A 22 -7.38 -8.43 0.99
N ASP A 23 -6.47 -8.76 0.09
CA ASP A 23 -5.04 -8.89 0.40
C ASP A 23 -4.32 -7.72 -0.28
N VAL A 24 -4.41 -6.56 0.36
CA VAL A 24 -3.80 -5.31 -0.12
C VAL A 24 -2.84 -4.80 0.93
N ARG A 25 -1.57 -4.66 0.55
CA ARG A 25 -0.57 -3.98 1.38
C ARG A 25 -0.65 -2.47 1.13
N LEU A 26 -0.96 -1.72 2.18
CA LEU A 26 -0.91 -0.26 2.14
C LEU A 26 0.53 0.20 2.37
N GLN A 27 1.01 1.08 1.50
CA GLN A 27 2.34 1.68 1.63
C GLN A 27 2.20 3.18 1.91
N PRO A 28 2.72 3.69 3.04
CA PRO A 28 2.71 5.12 3.32
C PRO A 28 3.64 5.83 2.33
N VAL A 29 3.16 6.92 1.72
CA VAL A 29 3.97 7.74 0.80
C VAL A 29 4.90 8.71 1.54
N ASN A 30 4.60 9.01 2.80
CA ASN A 30 5.41 9.84 3.69
C ASN A 30 4.98 9.60 5.16
N ASN A 31 5.58 10.35 6.10
CA ASN A 31 5.35 10.21 7.53
C ASN A 31 4.51 11.34 8.15
N ASN A 32 3.75 12.10 7.33
CA ASN A 32 2.88 13.15 7.86
C ASN A 32 1.65 12.56 8.59
N VAL A 33 0.97 13.41 9.35
CA VAL A 33 -0.14 13.00 10.23
C VAL A 33 -1.32 12.46 9.41
N GLU A 34 -1.56 13.01 8.22
CA GLU A 34 -2.59 12.57 7.29
C GLU A 34 -2.35 11.12 6.85
N THR A 35 -1.13 10.82 6.39
CA THR A 35 -0.75 9.48 5.92
C THR A 35 -0.84 8.46 7.05
N GLN A 36 -0.35 8.82 8.24
CA GLN A 36 -0.41 7.94 9.40
C GLN A 36 -1.85 7.75 9.91
N ALA A 37 -2.69 8.78 9.91
CA ALA A 37 -4.10 8.63 10.25
C ALA A 37 -4.81 7.67 9.30
N CYS A 38 -4.54 7.74 7.99
CA CYS A 38 -5.08 6.80 7.01
C CYS A 38 -4.57 5.37 7.24
N LEU A 39 -3.28 5.20 7.54
CA LEU A 39 -2.69 3.90 7.80
C LEU A 39 -3.27 3.26 9.08
N THR A 40 -3.35 4.02 10.18
CA THR A 40 -4.00 3.59 11.43
C THR A 40 -5.47 3.25 11.18
N ALA A 41 -6.18 4.04 10.36
CA ALA A 41 -7.58 3.77 10.05
C ALA A 41 -7.75 2.41 9.36
N ALA A 42 -6.88 2.06 8.42
CA ALA A 42 -6.97 0.80 7.70
C ALA A 42 -6.48 -0.42 8.49
N THR A 43 -5.50 -0.24 9.38
CA THR A 43 -4.86 -1.35 10.11
C THR A 43 -5.47 -1.60 11.48
N GLU A 44 -5.90 -0.55 12.16
CA GLU A 44 -6.45 -0.62 13.52
C GLU A 44 -7.93 -0.20 13.58
N GLY A 45 -8.40 0.56 12.58
CA GLY A 45 -9.78 0.99 12.47
C GLY A 45 -10.01 2.48 12.78
N TYR A 46 -11.26 2.93 12.59
CA TYR A 46 -11.62 4.35 12.69
C TYR A 46 -11.41 4.93 14.09
N GLY A 47 -11.77 4.20 15.15
CA GLY A 47 -11.60 4.66 16.53
C GLY A 47 -10.14 4.93 16.92
N PRO A 48 -9.23 3.98 16.69
CA PRO A 48 -7.78 4.20 16.82
C PRO A 48 -7.25 5.38 16.01
N ALA A 49 -7.68 5.54 14.75
CA ALA A 49 -7.26 6.69 13.95
C ALA A 49 -7.68 8.03 14.57
N LEU A 50 -8.90 8.14 15.10
CA LEU A 50 -9.32 9.34 15.83
C LEU A 50 -8.48 9.59 17.10
N ARG A 51 -8.00 8.54 17.78
CA ARG A 51 -7.09 8.72 18.93
C ARG A 51 -5.71 9.17 18.49
N TYR A 52 -5.17 8.59 17.42
CA TYR A 52 -3.92 9.02 16.82
C TYR A 52 -3.95 10.52 16.47
N ILE A 53 -5.00 10.97 15.78
CA ILE A 53 -5.17 12.38 15.39
C ILE A 53 -5.17 13.31 16.63
N ARG A 54 -5.89 12.95 17.70
CA ARG A 54 -5.90 13.74 18.94
C ARG A 54 -4.52 13.80 19.59
N ASN A 55 -3.82 12.67 19.64
CA ASN A 55 -2.49 12.57 20.23
C ASN A 55 -1.44 13.36 19.42
N SER A 56 -1.67 13.54 18.12
CA SER A 56 -0.88 14.40 17.23
C SER A 56 -1.21 15.89 17.35
N GLY A 57 -2.11 16.29 18.27
CA GLY A 57 -2.42 17.70 18.57
C GLY A 57 -3.54 18.32 17.72
N PHE A 58 -4.25 17.52 16.92
CA PHE A 58 -5.31 18.01 16.04
C PHE A 58 -6.72 17.79 16.62
N ASN A 59 -7.66 18.65 16.23
CA ASN A 59 -9.08 18.39 16.44
C ASN A 59 -9.50 17.20 15.56
N ALA A 60 -9.84 16.08 16.19
CA ALA A 60 -10.15 14.85 15.46
C ALA A 60 -11.42 14.93 14.60
N GLU A 61 -12.41 15.74 14.98
CA GLU A 61 -13.64 15.90 14.19
C GLU A 61 -13.32 16.65 12.90
N GLU A 62 -12.70 17.81 13.01
CA GLU A 62 -12.31 18.66 11.87
C GLU A 62 -11.33 17.94 10.94
N PHE A 63 -10.28 17.34 11.51
CA PHE A 63 -9.27 16.62 10.72
C PHE A 63 -9.87 15.40 10.01
N SER A 64 -10.71 14.61 10.70
CA SER A 64 -11.31 13.42 10.07
C SER A 64 -12.34 13.77 8.98
N ALA A 65 -12.92 14.98 9.03
CA ALA A 65 -13.82 15.49 8.00
C ALA A 65 -13.06 15.96 6.74
N SER A 66 -11.83 16.46 6.90
CA SER A 66 -11.02 17.01 5.80
C SER A 66 -10.13 15.97 5.12
N VAL A 67 -9.52 15.06 5.89
CA VAL A 67 -8.53 14.10 5.36
C VAL A 67 -9.13 13.14 4.34
N ARG A 68 -8.37 12.86 3.28
CA ARG A 68 -8.73 11.90 2.24
C ARG A 68 -7.65 10.83 2.10
N CYS A 69 -8.05 9.58 2.31
CA CYS A 69 -7.21 8.40 2.19
C CYS A 69 -7.45 7.76 0.82
N ASN A 70 -6.57 8.02 -0.14
CA ASN A 70 -6.74 7.61 -1.54
C ASN A 70 -8.10 8.04 -2.12
N GLY A 71 -8.51 9.28 -1.83
CA GLY A 71 -9.80 9.85 -2.23
C GLY A 71 -10.98 9.55 -1.29
N GLU A 72 -10.85 8.58 -0.39
CA GLU A 72 -11.92 8.16 0.51
C GLU A 72 -11.91 8.89 1.85
N SER A 73 -13.07 9.03 2.48
CA SER A 73 -13.13 9.53 3.86
C SER A 73 -12.40 8.58 4.82
N LEU A 74 -11.88 9.10 5.93
CA LEU A 74 -11.20 8.28 6.95
C LEU A 74 -12.06 7.10 7.44
N ARG A 75 -13.37 7.32 7.62
CA ARG A 75 -14.33 6.29 8.04
C ARG A 75 -14.53 5.23 6.96
N THR A 76 -14.73 5.65 5.71
CA THR A 76 -14.89 4.72 4.58
C THR A 76 -13.65 3.88 4.41
N PHE A 77 -12.48 4.51 4.49
CA PHE A 77 -11.19 3.84 4.38
C PHE A 77 -11.02 2.76 5.46
N ALA A 78 -11.29 3.09 6.72
CA ALA A 78 -11.28 2.09 7.80
C ALA A 78 -12.21 0.91 7.54
N TYR A 79 -13.41 1.17 7.01
CA TYR A 79 -14.37 0.11 6.68
C TYR A 79 -13.88 -0.78 5.53
N MET A 80 -13.30 -0.18 4.49
CA MET A 80 -12.79 -0.90 3.31
C MET A 80 -11.70 -1.91 3.64
N TYR A 81 -10.91 -1.66 4.68
CA TYR A 81 -9.77 -2.49 5.10
C TYR A 81 -10.02 -3.30 6.38
N ARG A 82 -11.23 -3.25 6.97
CA ARG A 82 -11.56 -3.99 8.22
C ARG A 82 -11.25 -5.49 8.16
N ASN A 83 -11.44 -6.10 6.99
CA ASN A 83 -11.23 -7.52 6.75
C ASN A 83 -10.01 -7.75 5.85
N ASN A 84 -9.07 -6.80 5.81
CA ASN A 84 -7.85 -6.94 5.04
C ASN A 84 -6.87 -7.79 5.84
N GLU A 85 -6.60 -9.00 5.36
CA GLU A 85 -5.59 -9.89 5.92
C GLU A 85 -4.34 -9.74 5.06
N VAL A 86 -3.39 -8.93 5.51
CA VAL A 86 -2.10 -8.81 4.83
C VAL A 86 -1.38 -10.14 5.01
N THR A 87 -1.22 -10.90 3.93
CA THR A 87 -0.47 -12.16 4.04
C THR A 87 1.03 -11.89 4.07
N GLU A 88 1.68 -12.30 5.17
CA GLU A 88 3.15 -12.21 5.36
C GLU A 88 3.95 -13.08 4.34
N ASN A 89 3.28 -13.92 3.56
CA ASN A 89 3.88 -14.86 2.61
C ASN A 89 4.24 -14.25 1.24
N ALA A 90 4.28 -12.92 1.13
CA ALA A 90 4.72 -12.29 -0.11
C ALA A 90 6.20 -12.65 -0.38
N LYS A 91 6.43 -13.37 -1.49
CA LYS A 91 7.75 -13.81 -1.94
C LYS A 91 8.71 -12.62 -1.98
N ASN A 92 9.86 -12.76 -1.34
CA ASN A 92 10.89 -11.73 -1.38
C ASN A 92 11.53 -11.67 -2.77
N VAL A 93 11.62 -10.49 -3.36
CA VAL A 93 12.39 -10.25 -4.59
C VAL A 93 13.78 -9.75 -4.20
N ALA A 94 14.81 -10.47 -4.61
CA ALA A 94 16.19 -10.03 -4.44
C ALA A 94 16.58 -9.11 -5.60
N LEU A 95 17.00 -7.88 -5.29
CA LEU A 95 17.55 -6.96 -6.28
C LEU A 95 19.05 -6.81 -6.03
N VAL A 96 19.83 -6.96 -7.10
CA VAL A 96 21.29 -6.82 -7.13
C VAL A 96 21.66 -5.81 -8.19
N ALA A 97 22.71 -5.02 -7.92
CA ALA A 97 23.30 -4.17 -8.94
C ALA A 97 23.84 -5.06 -10.06
N LYS A 98 23.63 -4.65 -11.31
CA LYS A 98 24.10 -5.42 -12.47
C LYS A 98 25.63 -5.52 -12.50
N ASN A 99 26.31 -4.47 -12.03
CA ASN A 99 27.77 -4.33 -12.01
C ASN A 99 28.14 -3.22 -10.98
N GLU A 100 29.42 -2.85 -10.94
CA GLU A 100 29.97 -1.84 -10.03
C GLU A 100 29.82 -0.39 -10.54
N ASP A 101 29.17 -0.16 -11.68
CA ASP A 101 29.01 1.20 -12.21
C ASP A 101 28.09 2.05 -11.33
N ALA A 102 28.35 3.36 -11.31
CA ALA A 102 27.66 4.31 -10.44
C ALA A 102 26.14 4.28 -10.64
N ALA A 103 25.67 4.09 -11.88
CA ALA A 103 24.24 4.02 -12.18
C ALA A 103 23.58 2.75 -11.61
N SER A 104 24.23 1.59 -11.75
CA SER A 104 23.74 0.31 -11.22
C SER A 104 23.71 0.29 -9.70
N GLN A 105 24.72 0.89 -9.06
CA GLN A 105 24.77 1.04 -7.61
C GLN A 105 23.71 2.03 -7.11
N ALA A 106 23.54 3.17 -7.79
CA ALA A 106 22.50 4.14 -7.46
C ALA A 106 21.09 3.54 -7.54
N CYS A 107 20.81 2.68 -8.54
CA CYS A 107 19.52 2.00 -8.67
C CYS A 107 19.13 1.21 -7.42
N VAL A 108 20.03 0.36 -6.92
CA VAL A 108 19.73 -0.49 -5.75
C VAL A 108 19.74 0.31 -4.46
N GLU A 109 20.63 1.29 -4.33
CA GLU A 109 20.76 2.06 -3.08
C GLU A 109 19.63 3.09 -2.91
N ALA A 110 19.04 3.58 -4.01
CA ALA A 110 17.87 4.44 -3.98
C ALA A 110 16.66 3.80 -3.28
N LEU A 111 16.60 2.47 -3.18
CA LEU A 111 15.57 1.75 -2.43
C LEU A 111 15.74 1.91 -0.91
N SER A 112 16.97 2.15 -0.44
CA SER A 112 17.27 2.28 0.98
C SER A 112 17.33 3.73 1.44
N ILE A 113 17.91 4.63 0.64
CA ILE A 113 18.16 6.03 1.04
C ILE A 113 17.31 7.05 0.27
N GLY A 114 16.48 6.58 -0.66
CA GLY A 114 15.72 7.42 -1.57
C GLY A 114 16.51 7.85 -2.80
N GLN A 115 15.77 8.21 -3.86
CA GLN A 115 16.33 8.59 -5.16
C GLN A 115 17.35 9.73 -5.04
N ASP A 116 16.95 10.86 -4.47
CA ASP A 116 17.77 12.08 -4.54
C ASP A 116 19.09 11.91 -3.77
N ALA A 117 19.05 11.27 -2.60
CA ALA A 117 20.24 10.95 -1.83
C ALA A 117 21.17 9.97 -2.56
N ALA A 118 20.61 8.98 -3.28
CA ALA A 118 21.40 8.06 -4.10
C ALA A 118 22.05 8.77 -5.29
N LEU A 119 21.30 9.62 -6.02
CA LEU A 119 21.85 10.37 -7.15
C LEU A 119 22.97 11.31 -6.71
N ALA A 120 22.80 12.01 -5.57
CA ALA A 120 23.85 12.85 -5.00
C ALA A 120 25.10 12.04 -4.59
N LYS A 121 24.91 10.88 -3.94
CA LYS A 121 26.02 10.00 -3.51
C LYS A 121 26.89 9.54 -4.68
N TYR A 122 26.28 9.30 -5.84
CA TYR A 122 26.95 8.77 -7.03
C TYR A 122 27.30 9.84 -8.08
N GLY A 123 27.05 11.12 -7.81
CA GLY A 123 27.34 12.21 -8.74
C GLY A 123 26.48 12.19 -10.01
N LEU A 124 25.22 11.77 -9.88
CA LEU A 124 24.25 11.57 -10.98
C LEU A 124 23.06 12.54 -10.88
N GLU A 125 23.22 13.64 -10.15
CA GLU A 125 22.16 14.66 -10.02
C GLU A 125 21.85 15.28 -11.40
N GLY A 126 20.58 15.30 -11.77
CA GLY A 126 20.13 15.79 -13.09
C GLY A 126 20.22 14.76 -14.21
N GLU A 127 20.81 13.59 -13.96
CA GLU A 127 20.88 12.50 -14.94
C GLU A 127 19.58 11.68 -15.00
N ASN A 128 19.26 11.16 -16.20
CA ASN A 128 18.14 10.24 -16.37
C ASN A 128 18.60 8.78 -16.19
N ILE A 129 18.50 8.26 -14.97
CA ILE A 129 18.93 6.89 -14.64
C ILE A 129 17.80 5.88 -14.90
N ILE A 130 18.13 4.82 -15.64
CA ILE A 130 17.22 3.71 -15.96
C ILE A 130 17.59 2.46 -15.16
N CYS A 131 16.68 2.02 -14.30
CA CYS A 131 16.78 0.86 -13.43
C CYS A 131 15.73 -0.19 -13.86
N ASN A 132 16.17 -1.39 -14.26
CA ASN A 132 15.29 -2.47 -14.73
C ASN A 132 14.20 -1.99 -15.73
N PHE A 133 14.64 -1.30 -16.79
CA PHE A 133 13.79 -0.75 -17.85
C PHE A 133 12.83 0.38 -17.45
N LYS A 134 13.01 0.98 -16.26
CA LYS A 134 12.19 2.09 -15.74
C LYS A 134 13.08 3.25 -15.33
N ASN A 135 12.59 4.48 -15.32
CA ASN A 135 13.34 5.55 -14.66
C ASN A 135 13.44 5.27 -13.16
N ILE A 136 14.48 5.80 -12.51
CA ILE A 136 14.79 5.50 -11.11
C ILE A 136 13.62 5.81 -10.16
N SER A 137 12.81 6.85 -10.40
CA SER A 137 11.63 7.16 -9.60
C SER A 137 10.57 6.04 -9.66
N ASP A 138 10.28 5.55 -10.87
CA ASP A 138 9.30 4.48 -11.06
C ASP A 138 9.81 3.15 -10.51
N PHE A 139 11.11 2.89 -10.66
CA PHE A 139 11.77 1.74 -10.06
C PHE A 139 11.66 1.76 -8.53
N VAL A 140 12.04 2.87 -7.89
CA VAL A 140 11.95 3.01 -6.42
C VAL A 140 10.50 2.88 -5.97
N ARG A 141 9.56 3.54 -6.65
CA ARG A 141 8.13 3.45 -6.32
C ARG A 141 7.61 2.02 -6.38
N GLN A 142 7.95 1.27 -7.43
CA GLN A 142 7.52 -0.12 -7.57
C GLN A 142 8.10 -0.99 -6.46
N TYR A 143 9.41 -0.94 -6.28
CA TYR A 143 10.12 -1.87 -5.39
C TYR A 143 10.09 -1.45 -3.91
N SER A 144 9.67 -0.22 -3.58
CA SER A 144 9.32 0.17 -2.22
C SER A 144 8.00 -0.44 -1.73
N ALA A 145 7.14 -0.89 -2.66
CA ALA A 145 5.86 -1.53 -2.35
C ALA A 145 5.93 -3.07 -2.34
N GLU A 146 7.00 -3.66 -2.87
CA GLU A 146 7.26 -5.09 -2.85
C GLU A 146 8.11 -5.47 -1.62
N ASN A 147 8.05 -6.73 -1.18
CA ASN A 147 9.01 -7.26 -0.19
C ASN A 147 10.37 -7.44 -0.88
N VAL A 148 11.20 -6.41 -0.87
CA VAL A 148 12.50 -6.41 -1.56
C VAL A 148 13.65 -6.58 -0.58
N VAL A 149 14.57 -7.48 -0.92
CA VAL A 149 15.87 -7.60 -0.27
C VAL A 149 16.93 -7.07 -1.23
N VAL A 150 17.56 -5.96 -0.87
CA VAL A 150 18.71 -5.45 -1.60
C VAL A 150 19.94 -6.26 -1.19
N ARG A 151 20.62 -6.87 -2.17
CA ARG A 151 21.87 -7.59 -1.95
C ARG A 151 23.02 -6.85 -2.61
N THR A 152 24.17 -6.85 -1.95
CA THR A 152 25.41 -6.36 -2.55
C THR A 152 25.86 -7.32 -3.65
N ALA A 153 26.49 -6.82 -4.71
CA ALA A 153 26.96 -7.61 -5.85
C ALA A 153 28.06 -8.67 -5.51
N ALA A 154 28.42 -8.81 -4.23
CA ALA A 154 29.50 -9.66 -3.73
C ALA A 154 29.03 -11.01 -3.13
N GLU A 155 27.75 -11.39 -3.28
CA GLU A 155 27.23 -12.71 -2.85
C GLU A 155 26.80 -13.59 -4.03
#